data_AF-A0A0F9LJ61-F1
#
_entry.id   AF-A0A0F9LJ61-F1
#
_cell.length_a   1.000
_cell.length_b   1.000
_cell.length_c   1.000
_cell.angle_alpha   90.00
_cell.angle_beta   90.00
_cell.angle_gamma   90.00
#
_symmetry.space_group_name_H-M   'P 1'
#
loop_
_entity.id
_entity.type
_entity.pdbx_description
1 polymer ?
#
loop_
_entity_poly.entity_id
_entity_poly.type
_entity_poly.pdbx_seq_one_letter_code
_entity_poly.pdbx_strand_id
1 'polypeptide(L)'
;MEDFRINEFIVIKLENNKTIIYINEERFDQCRFLLLNIPINYITPLEEVDSIDEAAEKLDSSLEREGKEFEIDISPEVRFWAHCSNLQVWAENGYDTRILHSNLSFPLLKKLSRVGDSLAKKVFSEEIAKRIERGYFPVIEYLINEGYLDYLNDGEFLTLIESPSFNIPYLMEKFFDSEISDKTFKIYRLFERIKALPKNQFHQILIDIYKCENPYVIKYLNEESFDKEIGREKYYFSLLEPDEAKIMLELERLLEIEAWVHEYFSEDGECLEIIIKNRSVIKMDICIRGLETIVEPVLHLKNLKELHYYGPIVQLPRDIDKLKNLEKLMLYENEIKELPESICNMISLRLIDLQKNPIQCIPDSLKSLPLLKIKS
;
A
#
# COMPACT_ATOMS: atom_id res chain seq x y z
N MET A 1 30.67 -20.34 39.04
CA MET A 1 29.88 -19.86 37.89
C MET A 1 29.18 -21.08 37.36
N GLU A 2 27.86 -21.16 37.53
CA GLU A 2 27.05 -22.27 37.06
C GLU A 2 26.66 -21.99 35.62
N ASP A 3 26.98 -22.91 34.71
CA ASP A 3 26.50 -22.90 33.33
C ASP A 3 25.60 -24.11 33.07
N PHE A 4 24.53 -23.88 32.32
CA PHE A 4 23.59 -24.91 31.92
C PHE A 4 23.43 -24.85 30.40
N ARG A 5 23.84 -25.93 29.72
CA ARG A 5 23.74 -26.04 28.27
C ARG A 5 22.41 -26.69 27.91
N ILE A 6 21.55 -25.95 27.22
CA ILE A 6 20.25 -26.44 26.75
C ILE A 6 20.42 -27.29 25.48
N ASN A 7 21.19 -26.76 24.53
CA ASN A 7 21.53 -27.43 23.27
C ASN A 7 22.85 -26.88 22.72
N GLU A 8 23.16 -27.17 21.45
CA GLU A 8 24.40 -26.72 20.82
C GLU A 8 24.51 -25.19 20.68
N PHE A 9 23.38 -24.47 20.64
CA PHE A 9 23.33 -23.02 20.47
C PHE A 9 23.06 -22.25 21.76
N ILE A 10 22.27 -22.79 22.70
CA ILE A 10 21.77 -22.09 23.88
C ILE A 10 22.52 -22.54 25.14
N VAL A 11 23.16 -21.59 25.81
CA VAL A 11 23.79 -21.77 27.12
C VAL A 11 23.28 -20.69 28.07
N ILE A 12 22.92 -21.07 29.29
CA ILE A 12 22.46 -20.15 30.33
C ILE A 12 23.52 -20.11 31.42
N LYS A 13 23.89 -18.92 31.89
CA LYS A 13 24.88 -18.75 32.96
C LYS A 13 24.33 -17.87 34.07
N LEU A 14 24.69 -18.22 35.31
CA LEU A 14 24.45 -17.36 36.47
C LEU A 14 25.68 -16.48 36.71
N GLU A 15 25.55 -15.19 36.39
CA GLU A 15 26.64 -14.21 36.49
C GLU A 15 26.17 -13.01 37.32
N ASN A 16 26.90 -12.64 38.37
CA ASN A 16 26.56 -11.50 39.25
C ASN A 16 25.10 -11.53 39.75
N ASN A 17 24.61 -12.70 40.17
CA ASN A 17 23.22 -12.94 40.60
C ASN A 17 22.16 -12.70 39.51
N LYS A 18 22.54 -12.68 38.24
CA LYS A 18 21.64 -12.56 37.09
C LYS A 18 21.74 -13.78 36.19
N THR A 19 20.59 -14.28 35.77
CA THR A 19 20.49 -15.31 34.74
C THR A 19 20.70 -14.66 33.38
N ILE A 20 21.73 -15.09 32.66
CA ILE A 20 22.08 -14.56 31.34
C ILE A 20 21.99 -15.71 30.33
N ILE A 21 21.25 -15.46 29.23
CA ILE A 21 21.16 -16.38 28.11
C ILE A 21 22.26 -16.03 27.11
N TYR A 22 22.94 -17.04 26.60
CA TYR A 22 23.92 -16.96 25.53
C TYR A 22 23.43 -17.78 24.34
N ILE A 23 23.52 -17.22 23.14
CA ILE A 23 23.20 -17.87 21.88
C ILE A 23 24.46 -17.87 21.01
N ASN A 24 25.00 -19.05 20.72
CA ASN A 24 26.25 -19.23 19.99
C ASN A 24 27.39 -18.39 20.60
N GLU A 25 27.60 -18.53 21.90
CA GLU A 25 28.62 -17.82 22.70
C GLU A 25 28.42 -16.29 22.86
N GLU A 26 27.44 -15.71 22.17
CA GLU A 26 27.09 -14.30 22.31
C GLU A 26 25.99 -14.09 23.33
N ARG A 27 26.13 -13.06 24.17
CA ARG A 27 25.13 -12.68 25.15
C ARG A 27 23.83 -12.23 24.47
N PHE A 28 22.70 -12.73 24.95
CA PHE A 28 21.36 -12.38 24.47
C PHE A 28 20.71 -11.35 25.41
N ASP A 29 20.76 -10.08 25.01
CA ASP A 29 20.39 -8.94 25.88
C ASP A 29 18.93 -8.47 25.76
N GLN A 30 18.12 -9.07 24.88
CA GLN A 30 16.69 -8.70 24.74
C GLN A 30 15.83 -9.15 25.95
N CYS A 31 16.44 -9.77 26.97
CA CYS A 31 15.81 -10.12 28.25
C CYS A 31 15.85 -8.98 29.28
N ARG A 32 15.53 -7.73 28.94
CA ARG A 32 15.41 -6.68 29.98
C ARG A 32 14.08 -6.68 30.73
N PHE A 33 13.05 -7.33 30.22
CA PHE A 33 11.76 -7.46 30.91
C PHE A 33 11.25 -8.90 30.87
N LEU A 34 11.61 -9.63 31.92
CA LEU A 34 10.87 -10.80 32.38
C LEU A 34 11.14 -10.91 33.86
N LEU A 35 10.26 -10.33 34.68
CA LEU A 35 9.81 -10.84 35.98
C LEU A 35 8.82 -9.86 36.63
N LEU A 36 7.64 -10.39 36.98
CA LEU A 36 6.68 -9.99 38.02
C LEU A 36 5.43 -9.15 37.64
N ASN A 37 4.29 -9.83 37.83
CA ASN A 37 2.93 -9.38 38.20
C ASN A 37 2.21 -8.30 37.37
N ILE A 38 1.16 -8.71 36.65
CA ILE A 38 0.01 -7.85 36.36
C ILE A 38 -1.10 -8.19 37.38
N PRO A 39 -1.61 -7.24 38.18
CA PRO A 39 -2.76 -7.43 39.04
C PRO A 39 -4.01 -7.69 38.17
N ILE A 40 -4.78 -8.71 38.53
CA ILE A 40 -6.01 -9.17 37.84
C ILE A 40 -7.10 -8.07 37.74
N ASN A 41 -6.94 -6.93 38.40
CA ASN A 41 -7.96 -5.89 38.52
C ASN A 41 -7.87 -4.72 37.52
N TYR A 42 -6.96 -4.77 36.55
CA TYR A 42 -6.93 -3.82 35.40
C TYR A 42 -7.08 -4.51 34.05
N ILE A 43 -7.74 -5.68 34.04
CA ILE A 43 -8.19 -6.31 32.81
C ILE A 43 -9.41 -5.52 32.32
N THR A 44 -9.20 -4.49 31.51
CA THR A 44 -10.14 -4.18 30.43
C THR A 44 -10.43 -5.49 29.68
N PRO A 45 -11.69 -5.79 29.31
CA PRO A 45 -12.08 -7.10 28.80
C PRO A 45 -11.07 -7.60 27.77
N LEU A 46 -10.51 -8.79 28.01
CA LEU A 46 -9.49 -9.49 27.22
C LEU A 46 -9.96 -9.89 25.79
N GLU A 47 -10.95 -9.20 25.26
CA GLU A 47 -11.44 -9.30 23.89
C GLU A 47 -10.91 -8.16 22.99
N GLU A 48 -10.11 -7.24 23.51
CA GLU A 48 -9.57 -6.06 22.77
C GLU A 48 -8.03 -5.94 22.80
N VAL A 49 -7.28 -7.04 22.91
CA VAL A 49 -5.81 -6.98 22.75
C VAL A 49 -5.31 -8.15 21.89
N ASP A 50 -5.19 -7.89 20.58
CA ASP A 50 -4.84 -8.89 19.56
C ASP A 50 -3.33 -9.19 19.43
N SER A 51 -2.46 -8.53 20.22
CA SER A 51 -1.11 -9.02 20.50
C SER A 51 -0.53 -8.49 21.81
N ILE A 52 0.28 -9.32 22.47
CA ILE A 52 1.09 -8.95 23.64
C ILE A 52 2.10 -7.84 23.29
N ASP A 53 2.50 -7.68 22.03
CA ASP A 53 3.46 -6.65 21.62
C ASP A 53 2.85 -5.24 21.67
N GLU A 54 1.55 -5.09 21.40
CA GLU A 54 0.84 -3.82 21.59
C GLU A 54 0.61 -3.51 23.08
N ALA A 55 0.32 -4.55 23.87
CA ALA A 55 0.37 -4.43 25.32
C ALA A 55 1.78 -4.05 25.78
N ALA A 56 2.84 -4.61 25.17
CA ALA A 56 4.24 -4.39 25.53
C ALA A 56 4.74 -3.00 25.12
N GLU A 57 4.35 -2.41 24.00
CA GLU A 57 4.69 -1.01 23.63
C GLU A 57 3.92 0.02 24.49
N LYS A 58 2.63 -0.23 24.76
CA LYS A 58 1.84 0.56 25.73
C LYS A 58 2.33 0.36 27.16
N LEU A 59 2.88 -0.82 27.47
CA LEU A 59 3.58 -1.11 28.73
C LEU A 59 4.96 -0.46 28.75
N ASP A 60 5.75 -0.46 27.68
CA ASP A 60 7.09 0.14 27.66
C ASP A 60 6.99 1.64 27.98
N SER A 61 6.01 2.30 27.35
CA SER A 61 5.71 3.72 27.59
C SER A 61 5.08 4.02 28.96
N SER A 62 4.45 3.06 29.63
CA SER A 62 3.92 3.21 31.00
C SER A 62 4.87 2.72 32.10
N LEU A 63 5.77 1.79 31.78
CA LEU A 63 6.80 1.21 32.66
C LEU A 63 8.04 2.09 32.75
N GLU A 64 8.26 3.03 31.83
CA GLU A 64 9.21 4.13 32.04
C GLU A 64 8.82 5.00 33.26
N ARG A 65 7.56 4.98 33.70
CA ARG A 65 7.07 5.89 34.75
C ARG A 65 6.91 5.31 36.15
N GLU A 66 6.79 4.01 36.36
CA GLU A 66 6.56 3.49 37.72
C GLU A 66 7.31 2.19 38.00
N GLY A 67 8.57 2.35 38.41
CA GLY A 67 9.27 1.32 39.15
C GLY A 67 8.54 1.01 40.45
N LYS A 68 7.95 -0.19 40.54
CA LYS A 68 7.63 -0.87 41.80
C LYS A 68 7.67 -2.38 41.56
N GLU A 69 8.87 -2.94 41.75
CA GLU A 69 9.09 -4.38 41.86
C GLU A 69 8.30 -4.93 43.05
N PHE A 70 7.32 -5.80 42.81
CA PHE A 70 6.81 -6.68 43.86
C PHE A 70 7.75 -7.88 43.98
N GLU A 71 8.77 -7.77 44.83
CA GLU A 71 9.70 -8.85 45.12
C GLU A 71 8.98 -10.04 45.78
N ILE A 72 8.76 -11.11 45.01
CA ILE A 72 8.79 -12.45 45.59
C ILE A 72 10.27 -12.78 45.76
N ASP A 73 10.72 -12.95 47.01
CA ASP A 73 12.10 -13.25 47.37
C ASP A 73 12.47 -14.70 46.97
N ILE A 74 12.64 -14.90 45.67
CA ILE A 74 13.16 -16.14 45.09
C ILE A 74 14.67 -15.95 44.94
N SER A 75 15.46 -16.82 45.56
CA SER A 75 16.92 -16.77 45.46
C SER A 75 17.36 -16.80 43.98
N PRO A 76 18.46 -16.11 43.63
CA PRO A 76 18.98 -16.11 42.26
C PRO A 76 19.19 -17.51 41.68
N GLU A 77 19.59 -18.48 42.50
CA GLU A 77 19.79 -19.88 42.12
C GLU A 77 18.47 -20.59 41.78
N VAL A 78 17.42 -20.44 42.59
CA VAL A 78 16.10 -21.05 42.32
C VAL A 78 15.51 -20.47 41.03
N ARG A 79 15.65 -19.15 40.84
CA ARG A 79 15.23 -18.47 39.61
C ARG A 79 16.01 -18.93 38.39
N PHE A 80 17.33 -19.12 38.52
CA PHE A 80 18.18 -19.66 37.47
C PHE A 80 17.71 -21.04 37.02
N TRP A 81 17.48 -21.97 37.94
CA TRP A 81 17.00 -23.32 37.61
C TRP A 81 15.60 -23.33 37.02
N ALA A 82 14.70 -22.44 37.47
CA ALA A 82 13.38 -22.29 36.86
C ALA A 82 13.47 -21.82 35.39
N HIS A 83 14.31 -20.83 35.09
CA HIS A 83 14.53 -20.38 33.71
C HIS A 83 15.17 -21.48 32.85
N CYS A 84 16.15 -22.21 33.39
CA CYS A 84 16.77 -23.34 32.70
C CYS A 84 15.74 -24.43 32.36
N SER A 85 14.89 -24.80 33.32
CA SER A 85 13.86 -25.81 33.12
C SER A 85 12.86 -25.39 32.02
N ASN A 86 12.40 -24.14 32.03
CA ASN A 86 11.44 -23.67 31.03
C ASN A 86 12.04 -23.61 29.62
N LEU A 87 13.28 -23.11 29.49
CA LEU A 87 13.99 -23.08 28.21
C LEU A 87 14.36 -24.48 27.71
N GLN A 88 14.67 -25.41 28.62
CA GLN A 88 14.93 -26.81 28.29
C GLN A 88 13.69 -27.47 27.71
N VAL A 89 12.55 -27.36 28.41
CA VAL A 89 11.27 -27.92 27.95
C VAL A 89 10.88 -27.31 26.61
N TRP A 90 11.07 -26.01 26.42
CA TRP A 90 10.82 -25.35 25.14
C TRP A 90 11.68 -25.89 24.00
N ALA A 91 12.99 -26.04 24.22
CA ALA A 91 13.90 -26.59 23.22
C ALA A 91 13.60 -28.07 22.90
N GLU A 92 13.33 -28.88 23.91
CA GLU A 92 13.01 -30.31 23.76
C GLU A 92 11.68 -30.56 23.02
N ASN A 93 10.73 -29.63 23.14
CA ASN A 93 9.45 -29.67 22.43
C ASN A 93 9.51 -28.93 21.08
N GLY A 94 10.71 -28.82 20.50
CA GLY A 94 10.90 -28.27 19.16
C GLY A 94 10.55 -26.79 19.04
N TYR A 95 10.87 -26.00 20.06
CA TYR A 95 10.63 -24.56 20.14
C TYR A 95 9.16 -24.13 20.07
N ASP A 96 8.24 -24.97 20.52
CA ASP A 96 6.80 -24.68 20.57
C ASP A 96 6.52 -23.35 21.29
N THR A 97 5.99 -22.37 20.54
CA THR A 97 5.72 -21.01 21.02
C THR A 97 4.61 -20.92 22.05
N ARG A 98 3.92 -22.03 22.37
CA ARG A 98 2.95 -22.14 23.46
C ARG A 98 3.60 -22.39 24.83
N ILE A 99 4.86 -22.81 24.85
CA ILE A 99 5.60 -23.18 26.09
C ILE A 99 6.29 -21.96 26.70
N LEU A 100 6.82 -21.07 25.86
CA LEU A 100 7.43 -19.80 26.28
C LEU A 100 6.63 -18.62 25.76
N HIS A 101 6.51 -17.60 26.61
CA HIS A 101 5.88 -16.34 26.24
C HIS A 101 6.50 -15.71 24.99
N SER A 102 5.67 -15.09 24.14
CA SER A 102 6.07 -14.53 22.83
C SER A 102 7.24 -13.56 22.92
N ASN A 103 7.29 -12.75 23.99
CA ASN A 103 8.34 -11.73 24.21
C ASN A 103 9.73 -12.33 24.40
N LEU A 104 9.82 -13.64 24.69
CA LEU A 104 11.08 -14.36 24.78
C LEU A 104 11.24 -15.33 23.61
N SER A 105 10.20 -16.11 23.29
CA SER A 105 10.28 -17.14 22.25
C SER A 105 10.54 -16.56 20.86
N PHE A 106 9.89 -15.45 20.47
CA PHE A 106 10.04 -14.88 19.14
C PHE A 106 11.43 -14.24 18.92
N PRO A 107 11.97 -13.42 19.85
CA PRO A 107 13.36 -12.97 19.81
C PRO A 107 14.42 -14.10 19.82
N LEU A 108 14.21 -15.14 20.64
CA LEU A 108 15.12 -16.30 20.67
C LEU A 108 15.11 -17.04 19.34
N LEU A 109 13.93 -17.33 18.78
CA LEU A 109 13.78 -17.93 17.46
C LEU A 109 14.48 -17.11 16.37
N LYS A 110 14.34 -15.78 16.39
CA LYS A 110 15.05 -14.87 15.47
C LYS A 110 16.57 -15.03 15.58
N LYS A 111 17.12 -15.03 16.80
CA LYS A 111 18.57 -15.17 17.02
C LYS A 111 19.07 -16.56 16.65
N LEU A 112 18.36 -17.62 17.03
CA LEU A 112 18.68 -19.01 16.69
C LEU A 112 18.67 -19.24 15.17
N SER A 113 17.68 -18.69 14.47
CA SER A 113 17.61 -18.73 13.01
C SER A 113 18.83 -18.08 12.35
N ARG A 114 19.32 -16.95 12.91
CA ARG A 114 20.50 -16.24 12.40
C ARG A 114 21.80 -17.01 12.60
N VAL A 115 21.92 -17.77 13.69
CA VAL A 115 23.12 -18.59 13.98
C VAL A 115 23.09 -19.95 13.27
N GLY A 116 22.03 -20.24 12.52
CA GLY A 116 21.95 -21.40 11.63
C GLY A 116 21.21 -22.61 12.19
N ASP A 117 20.47 -22.47 13.29
CA ASP A 117 19.60 -23.54 13.80
C ASP A 117 18.45 -23.79 12.81
N SER A 118 18.50 -24.95 12.14
CA SER A 118 17.53 -25.33 11.11
C SER A 118 16.10 -25.53 11.64
N LEU A 119 15.96 -26.04 12.86
CA LEU A 119 14.65 -26.22 13.49
C LEU A 119 14.08 -24.86 13.89
N ALA A 120 14.90 -24.01 14.50
CA ALA A 120 14.48 -22.65 14.86
C ALA A 120 14.09 -21.85 13.60
N LYS A 121 14.85 -21.97 12.50
CA LYS A 121 14.53 -21.31 11.22
C LYS A 121 13.15 -21.71 10.72
N LYS A 122 12.83 -23.01 10.73
CA LYS A 122 11.52 -23.52 10.32
C LYS A 122 10.40 -23.02 11.25
N VAL A 123 10.59 -23.13 12.57
CA VAL A 123 9.56 -22.69 13.53
C VAL A 123 9.35 -21.17 13.44
N PHE A 124 10.42 -20.41 13.20
CA PHE A 124 10.35 -18.96 13.07
C PHE A 124 9.60 -18.52 11.81
N SER A 125 9.83 -19.16 10.66
CA SER A 125 9.10 -18.84 9.42
C SER A 125 7.59 -19.14 9.56
N GLU A 126 7.23 -20.29 10.15
CA GLU A 126 5.84 -20.64 10.45
C GLU A 126 5.17 -19.62 11.39
N GLU A 127 5.91 -19.12 12.36
CA GLU A 127 5.43 -18.20 13.39
C GLU A 127 5.28 -16.75 12.86
N ILE A 128 6.08 -16.37 11.86
CA ILE A 128 5.88 -15.16 11.05
C ILE A 128 4.61 -15.30 10.21
N ALA A 129 4.46 -16.41 9.48
CA ALA A 129 3.28 -16.66 8.64
C ALA A 129 1.98 -16.63 9.48
N LYS A 130 1.94 -17.31 10.62
CA LYS A 130 0.79 -17.30 11.55
C LYS A 130 0.40 -15.89 12.01
N ARG A 131 1.38 -15.00 12.27
CA ARG A 131 1.08 -13.61 12.67
C ARG A 131 0.45 -12.83 11.53
N ILE A 132 0.93 -13.03 10.31
CA ILE A 132 0.39 -12.38 9.12
C ILE A 132 -1.02 -12.91 8.83
N GLU A 133 -1.24 -14.22 8.96
CA GLU A 133 -2.53 -14.86 8.70
C GLU A 133 -3.66 -14.38 9.63
N ARG A 134 -3.33 -13.85 10.81
CA ARG A 134 -4.30 -13.21 11.71
C ARG A 134 -4.89 -11.92 11.16
N GLY A 135 -4.25 -11.30 10.16
CA GLY A 135 -4.80 -10.13 9.44
C GLY A 135 -4.73 -8.81 10.20
N TYR A 136 -4.06 -8.73 11.36
CA TYR A 136 -3.95 -7.48 12.12
C TYR A 136 -2.90 -6.55 11.51
N PHE A 137 -3.36 -5.46 10.88
CA PHE A 137 -2.52 -4.57 10.07
C PHE A 137 -1.27 -4.02 10.79
N PRO A 138 -1.33 -3.49 12.02
CA PRO A 138 -0.15 -2.96 12.70
C PRO A 138 0.98 -3.99 12.88
N VAL A 139 0.63 -5.26 13.13
CA VAL A 139 1.60 -6.35 13.22
C VAL A 139 2.20 -6.67 11.85
N ILE A 140 1.37 -6.71 10.80
CA ILE A 140 1.84 -6.94 9.43
C ILE A 140 2.78 -5.81 8.98
N GLU A 141 2.41 -4.56 9.24
CA GLU A 141 3.24 -3.38 8.98
C GLU A 141 4.61 -3.51 9.67
N TYR A 142 4.62 -3.81 10.96
CA TYR A 142 5.86 -4.01 11.71
C TYR A 142 6.73 -5.13 11.11
N LEU A 143 6.13 -6.29 10.80
CA LEU A 143 6.85 -7.43 10.23
C LEU A 143 7.47 -7.10 8.87
N ILE A 144 6.78 -6.34 8.02
CA ILE A 144 7.28 -5.89 6.71
C ILE A 144 8.44 -4.91 6.91
N ASN A 145 8.24 -3.87 7.74
CA ASN A 145 9.20 -2.79 7.93
C ASN A 145 10.52 -3.28 8.52
N GLU A 146 10.44 -4.20 9.48
CA GLU A 146 11.62 -4.77 10.16
C GLU A 146 12.27 -5.92 9.38
N GLY A 147 11.79 -6.21 8.16
CA GLY A 147 12.37 -7.23 7.29
C GLY A 147 12.18 -8.66 7.80
N TYR A 148 11.10 -8.95 8.52
CA TYR A 148 10.80 -10.33 8.93
C TYR A 148 10.43 -11.22 7.74
N LEU A 149 9.98 -10.63 6.64
CA LEU A 149 9.76 -11.36 5.40
C LEU A 149 11.05 -12.02 4.88
N ASP A 150 12.22 -11.42 5.11
CA ASP A 150 13.52 -11.94 4.64
C ASP A 150 13.89 -13.32 5.23
N TYR A 151 13.18 -13.76 6.27
CA TYR A 151 13.34 -15.09 6.88
C TYR A 151 12.52 -16.18 6.19
N LEU A 152 11.56 -15.81 5.35
CA LEU A 152 10.78 -16.74 4.56
C LEU A 152 11.56 -17.07 3.28
N ASN A 153 11.69 -18.35 2.94
CA ASN A 153 12.18 -18.73 1.61
C ASN A 153 11.16 -18.42 0.51
N ASP A 154 11.55 -18.55 -0.75
CA ASP A 154 10.70 -18.17 -1.90
C ASP A 154 9.39 -18.96 -1.95
N GLY A 155 9.40 -20.25 -1.58
CA GLY A 155 8.20 -21.07 -1.53
C GLY A 155 7.28 -20.70 -0.37
N GLU A 156 7.83 -20.38 0.80
CA GLU A 156 7.07 -19.90 1.97
C GLU A 156 6.42 -18.54 1.68
N PHE A 157 7.16 -17.63 1.05
CA PHE A 157 6.63 -16.33 0.66
C PHE A 157 5.58 -16.44 -0.43
N LEU A 158 5.78 -17.32 -1.42
CA LEU A 158 4.76 -17.60 -2.42
C LEU A 158 3.46 -18.13 -1.79
N THR A 159 3.59 -19.06 -0.84
CA THR A 159 2.42 -19.56 -0.08
C THR A 159 1.73 -18.43 0.68
N LEU A 160 2.50 -17.50 1.25
CA LEU A 160 1.98 -16.36 1.98
C LEU A 160 1.19 -15.41 1.08
N ILE A 161 1.71 -15.03 -0.09
CA ILE A 161 1.03 -14.11 -1.02
C ILE A 161 -0.19 -14.71 -1.70
N GLU A 162 -0.25 -16.05 -1.80
CA GLU A 162 -1.45 -16.76 -2.27
C GLU A 162 -2.51 -16.90 -1.16
N SER A 163 -2.17 -16.59 0.10
CA SER A 163 -3.10 -16.63 1.22
C SER A 163 -4.09 -15.46 1.18
N PRO A 164 -5.41 -15.70 1.33
CA PRO A 164 -6.41 -14.64 1.42
C PRO A 164 -6.14 -13.62 2.55
N SER A 165 -5.45 -14.04 3.61
CA SER A 165 -5.12 -13.17 4.75
C SER A 165 -4.02 -12.15 4.44
N PHE A 166 -3.19 -12.38 3.42
CA PHE A 166 -2.12 -11.45 3.02
C PHE A 166 -2.50 -10.69 1.75
N ASN A 167 -3.52 -9.83 1.87
CA ASN A 167 -4.03 -9.04 0.76
C ASN A 167 -3.11 -7.85 0.45
N ILE A 168 -2.20 -8.02 -0.52
CA ILE A 168 -1.25 -6.96 -0.93
C ILE A 168 -1.96 -5.67 -1.35
N PRO A 169 -3.00 -5.67 -2.21
CA PRO A 169 -3.75 -4.44 -2.54
C PRO A 169 -4.25 -3.68 -1.30
N TYR A 170 -4.84 -4.37 -0.33
CA TYR A 170 -5.28 -3.77 0.93
C TYR A 170 -4.12 -3.18 1.74
N LEU A 171 -2.99 -3.90 1.82
CA LEU A 171 -1.79 -3.38 2.48
C LEU A 171 -1.31 -2.09 1.79
N MET A 172 -1.27 -2.08 0.46
CA MET A 172 -0.89 -0.89 -0.32
C MET A 172 -1.79 0.30 0.00
N GLU A 173 -3.11 0.13 0.00
CA GLU A 173 -4.02 1.23 0.38
C GLU A 173 -3.76 1.76 1.79
N LYS A 174 -3.46 0.88 2.75
CA LYS A 174 -3.15 1.28 4.13
C LYS A 174 -1.80 1.98 4.26
N PHE A 175 -0.79 1.53 3.50
CA PHE A 175 0.51 2.18 3.45
C PHE A 175 0.45 3.56 2.78
N PHE A 176 -0.48 3.78 1.85
CA PHE A 176 -0.65 5.04 1.13
C PHE A 176 -1.99 5.74 1.46
N ASP A 177 -2.33 5.80 2.76
CA ASP A 177 -3.53 6.46 3.27
C ASP A 177 -3.51 8.00 3.17
N SER A 178 -2.35 8.61 2.90
CA SER A 178 -2.14 10.05 2.83
C SER A 178 -0.95 10.41 1.94
N GLU A 179 -0.90 11.67 1.52
CA GLU A 179 0.11 12.25 0.61
C GLU A 179 1.53 12.32 1.22
N ILE A 180 1.70 12.08 2.53
CA ILE A 180 2.97 12.30 3.25
C ILE A 180 3.94 11.11 3.04
N SER A 181 4.99 11.38 2.26
CA SER A 181 5.95 10.45 1.66
C SER A 181 7.10 9.96 2.56
N ASP A 182 6.83 9.52 3.79
CA ASP A 182 7.84 8.79 4.61
C ASP A 182 7.60 7.26 4.60
N LYS A 183 6.47 6.84 4.02
CA LYS A 183 6.04 5.43 3.99
C LYS A 183 6.58 4.64 2.78
N THR A 184 7.25 5.28 1.82
CA THR A 184 7.82 4.60 0.64
C THR A 184 8.91 3.59 1.03
N PHE A 185 9.77 3.94 1.99
CA PHE A 185 10.81 3.03 2.47
C PHE A 185 10.25 1.78 3.16
N LYS A 186 9.09 1.91 3.82
CA LYS A 186 8.45 0.84 4.60
C LYS A 186 8.09 -0.38 3.76
N ILE A 187 7.63 -0.15 2.53
CA ILE A 187 7.18 -1.23 1.63
C ILE A 187 8.23 -1.65 0.59
N TYR A 188 9.34 -0.92 0.48
CA TYR A 188 10.37 -1.18 -0.53
C TYR A 188 10.85 -2.64 -0.49
N ARG A 189 11.09 -3.20 0.71
CA ARG A 189 11.49 -4.60 0.87
C ARG A 189 10.44 -5.58 0.37
N LEU A 190 9.15 -5.29 0.60
CA LEU A 190 8.06 -6.12 0.08
C LEU A 190 8.08 -6.12 -1.46
N PHE A 191 8.32 -4.97 -2.09
CA PHE A 191 8.43 -4.88 -3.55
C PHE A 191 9.65 -5.59 -4.11
N GLU A 192 10.82 -5.51 -3.47
CA GLU A 192 12.00 -6.27 -3.89
C GLU A 192 11.73 -7.77 -3.89
N ARG A 193 11.00 -8.28 -2.89
CA ARG A 193 10.56 -9.68 -2.85
C ARG A 193 9.54 -10.02 -3.94
N ILE A 194 8.55 -9.16 -4.14
CA ILE A 194 7.52 -9.33 -5.18
C ILE A 194 8.17 -9.34 -6.58
N LYS A 195 9.16 -8.48 -6.81
CA LYS A 195 9.92 -8.38 -8.07
C LYS A 195 10.78 -9.61 -8.36
N ALA A 196 11.21 -10.33 -7.32
CA ALA A 196 11.95 -11.58 -7.45
C ALA A 196 11.08 -12.80 -7.81
N LEU A 197 9.75 -12.67 -7.77
CA LEU A 197 8.82 -13.75 -8.13
C LEU A 197 8.86 -14.08 -9.63
N PRO A 198 8.40 -15.27 -10.02
CA PRO A 198 8.08 -15.58 -11.40
C PRO A 198 7.27 -14.46 -12.08
N LYS A 199 7.68 -14.08 -13.30
CA LYS A 199 7.16 -12.90 -14.01
C LYS A 199 5.63 -12.85 -14.10
N ASN A 200 4.98 -14.00 -14.29
CA ASN A 200 3.52 -14.10 -14.32
C ASN A 200 2.86 -13.72 -12.97
N GLN A 201 3.42 -14.17 -11.85
CA GLN A 201 2.91 -13.84 -10.51
C GLN A 201 3.15 -12.37 -10.19
N PHE A 202 4.35 -11.86 -10.46
CA PHE A 202 4.66 -10.45 -10.28
C PHE A 202 3.68 -9.54 -11.04
N HIS A 203 3.45 -9.84 -12.32
CA HIS A 203 2.50 -9.06 -13.13
C HIS A 203 1.08 -9.14 -12.60
N GLN A 204 0.65 -10.31 -12.13
CA GLN A 204 -0.69 -10.49 -11.57
C GLN A 204 -0.87 -9.65 -10.30
N ILE A 205 0.14 -9.63 -9.41
CA ILE A 205 0.13 -8.81 -8.20
C ILE A 205 0.03 -7.32 -8.56
N LEU A 206 0.84 -6.84 -9.53
CA LEU A 206 0.76 -5.46 -9.98
C LEU A 206 -0.64 -5.10 -10.52
N ILE A 207 -1.23 -5.98 -11.34
CA ILE A 207 -2.60 -5.81 -11.85
C ILE A 207 -3.60 -5.71 -10.71
N ASP A 208 -3.48 -6.55 -9.70
CA ASP A 208 -4.40 -6.55 -8.55
C ASP A 208 -4.22 -5.32 -7.66
N ILE A 209 -2.99 -4.80 -7.55
CA ILE A 209 -2.74 -3.52 -6.86
C ILE A 209 -3.36 -2.37 -7.66
N TYR A 210 -3.18 -2.29 -8.98
CA TYR A 210 -3.74 -1.20 -9.78
C TYR A 210 -5.27 -1.11 -9.69
N LYS A 211 -5.98 -2.23 -9.49
CA LYS A 211 -7.44 -2.26 -9.28
C LYS A 211 -7.91 -1.52 -8.03
N CYS A 212 -7.03 -1.16 -7.10
CA CYS A 212 -7.42 -0.42 -5.89
C CYS A 212 -7.82 1.04 -6.17
N GLU A 213 -7.47 1.58 -7.34
CA GLU A 213 -7.76 2.98 -7.73
C GLU A 213 -7.24 4.04 -6.73
N ASN A 214 -6.34 3.69 -5.82
CA ASN A 214 -5.75 4.65 -4.90
C ASN A 214 -4.73 5.51 -5.67
N PRO A 215 -4.92 6.84 -5.73
CA PRO A 215 -4.09 7.73 -6.54
C PRO A 215 -2.61 7.72 -6.12
N TYR A 216 -2.34 7.62 -4.82
CA TYR A 216 -0.98 7.59 -4.29
C TYR A 216 -0.27 6.28 -4.60
N VAL A 217 -1.01 5.16 -4.57
CA VAL A 217 -0.49 3.85 -4.98
C VAL A 217 -0.17 3.86 -6.47
N ILE A 218 -1.10 4.32 -7.31
CA ILE A 218 -0.90 4.39 -8.76
C ILE A 218 0.31 5.27 -9.11
N LYS A 219 0.41 6.45 -8.48
CA LYS A 219 1.55 7.36 -8.64
C LYS A 219 2.86 6.67 -8.31
N TYR A 220 2.97 6.05 -7.13
CA TYR A 220 4.17 5.31 -6.73
C TYR A 220 4.53 4.21 -7.73
N LEU A 221 3.56 3.40 -8.15
CA LEU A 221 3.82 2.31 -9.10
C LEU A 221 4.31 2.82 -10.45
N ASN A 222 3.74 3.93 -10.93
CA ASN A 222 4.14 4.55 -12.20
C ASN A 222 5.52 5.24 -12.11
N GLU A 223 5.85 5.85 -10.97
CA GLU A 223 7.20 6.41 -10.72
C GLU A 223 8.27 5.31 -10.76
N GLU A 224 7.95 4.12 -10.26
CA GLU A 224 8.77 2.91 -10.37
C GLU A 224 8.70 2.22 -11.75
N SER A 225 7.99 2.82 -12.72
CA SER A 225 7.80 2.32 -14.08
C SER A 225 7.14 0.93 -14.17
N PHE A 226 6.32 0.55 -13.19
CA PHE A 226 5.64 -0.75 -13.18
C PHE A 226 4.51 -0.85 -14.21
N ASP A 227 3.93 0.27 -14.62
CA ASP A 227 2.99 0.36 -15.73
C ASP A 227 3.65 -0.10 -17.05
N LYS A 228 4.93 0.25 -17.25
CA LYS A 228 5.73 -0.17 -18.40
C LYS A 228 6.12 -1.64 -18.31
N GLU A 229 6.41 -2.15 -17.11
CA GLU A 229 6.76 -3.56 -16.91
C GLU A 229 5.58 -4.49 -17.26
N ILE A 230 4.34 -4.15 -16.86
CA ILE A 230 3.17 -4.94 -17.23
C ILE A 230 2.67 -4.66 -18.65
N GLY A 231 3.00 -3.50 -19.21
CA GLY A 231 2.61 -3.04 -20.54
C GLY A 231 1.25 -2.31 -20.53
N ARG A 232 1.11 -1.31 -21.44
CA ARG A 232 -0.06 -0.39 -21.49
C ARG A 232 -1.41 -1.10 -21.56
N GLU A 233 -1.52 -2.21 -22.28
CA GLU A 233 -2.77 -2.98 -22.35
C GLU A 233 -3.17 -3.51 -20.97
N LYS A 234 -2.30 -4.24 -20.28
CA LYS A 234 -2.61 -4.77 -18.94
C LYS A 234 -2.83 -3.65 -17.93
N TYR A 235 -2.06 -2.56 -18.05
CA TYR A 235 -2.22 -1.36 -17.23
C TYR A 235 -3.63 -0.79 -17.35
N TYR A 236 -4.11 -0.48 -18.56
CA TYR A 236 -5.45 0.07 -18.72
C TYR A 236 -6.57 -0.90 -18.34
N PHE A 237 -6.46 -2.18 -18.67
CA PHE A 237 -7.48 -3.16 -18.26
C PHE A 237 -7.52 -3.41 -16.75
N SER A 238 -6.41 -3.13 -16.03
CA SER A 238 -6.41 -3.17 -14.57
C SER A 238 -7.18 -1.99 -13.97
N LEU A 239 -7.05 -0.80 -14.56
CA LEU A 239 -7.62 0.45 -14.08
C LEU A 239 -9.04 0.74 -14.57
N LEU A 240 -9.40 0.32 -15.77
CA LEU A 240 -10.61 0.76 -16.48
C LEU A 240 -11.51 -0.42 -16.86
N GLU A 241 -12.78 -0.12 -17.09
CA GLU A 241 -13.68 -1.02 -17.79
C GLU A 241 -13.15 -1.33 -19.21
N PRO A 242 -13.36 -2.56 -19.73
CA PRO A 242 -12.76 -3.00 -20.99
C PRO A 242 -12.97 -2.09 -22.19
N ASP A 243 -14.11 -1.39 -22.26
CA ASP A 243 -14.43 -0.48 -23.36
C ASP A 243 -13.62 0.83 -23.25
N GLU A 244 -13.51 1.40 -22.05
CA GLU A 244 -12.71 2.62 -21.82
C GLU A 244 -11.21 2.32 -21.91
N ALA A 245 -10.76 1.14 -21.49
CA ALA A 245 -9.37 0.71 -21.67
C ALA A 245 -8.94 0.72 -23.15
N LYS A 246 -9.79 0.23 -24.05
CA LYS A 246 -9.54 0.26 -25.50
C LYS A 246 -9.52 1.69 -26.05
N ILE A 247 -10.43 2.54 -25.58
CA ILE A 247 -10.48 3.95 -25.96
C ILE A 247 -9.17 4.64 -25.57
N MET A 248 -8.67 4.41 -24.36
CA MET A 248 -7.41 5.01 -23.91
C MET A 248 -6.20 4.52 -24.71
N LEU A 249 -6.12 3.22 -25.03
CA LEU A 249 -5.06 2.68 -25.90
C LEU A 249 -5.10 3.29 -27.31
N GLU A 250 -6.30 3.48 -27.87
CA GLU A 250 -6.48 4.14 -29.15
C GLU A 250 -6.07 5.62 -29.08
N LEU A 251 -6.44 6.30 -27.99
CA LEU A 251 -6.13 7.70 -27.74
C LEU A 251 -4.62 7.93 -27.67
N GLU A 252 -3.88 7.14 -26.88
CA GLU A 252 -2.41 7.24 -26.80
C GLU A 252 -1.73 7.05 -28.15
N ARG A 253 -2.20 6.06 -28.93
CA ARG A 253 -1.67 5.79 -30.26
C ARG A 253 -1.91 6.96 -31.22
N LEU A 254 -3.07 7.61 -31.12
CA LEU A 254 -3.44 8.71 -32.00
C LEU A 254 -2.69 10.00 -31.63
N LEU A 255 -2.52 10.24 -30.33
CA LEU A 255 -1.89 11.42 -29.78
C LEU A 255 -0.36 11.31 -29.67
N GLU A 256 0.19 10.10 -29.87
CA GLU A 256 1.61 9.77 -29.69
C GLU A 256 2.15 10.17 -28.31
N ILE A 257 1.29 10.10 -27.28
CA ILE A 257 1.63 10.43 -25.89
C ILE A 257 0.99 9.44 -24.92
N GLU A 258 1.71 9.10 -23.84
CA GLU A 258 1.18 8.25 -22.77
C GLU A 258 0.33 9.09 -21.80
N ALA A 259 -0.80 8.53 -21.36
CA ALA A 259 -1.65 9.15 -20.36
C ALA A 259 -1.08 8.96 -18.96
N TRP A 260 -1.10 10.03 -18.18
CA TRP A 260 -0.77 10.06 -16.76
C TRP A 260 -2.04 10.00 -15.93
N VAL A 261 -2.05 9.18 -14.89
CA VAL A 261 -3.20 9.02 -13.99
C VAL A 261 -2.92 9.73 -12.67
N HIS A 262 -3.84 10.60 -12.26
CA HIS A 262 -3.81 11.42 -11.03
C HIS A 262 -2.74 12.53 -11.01
N GLU A 263 -3.23 13.77 -11.14
CA GLU A 263 -2.59 15.09 -10.97
C GLU A 263 -1.05 15.15 -11.06
N TYR A 264 -0.58 15.36 -12.29
CA TYR A 264 0.46 16.35 -12.54
C TYR A 264 -0.23 17.55 -13.21
N PHE A 265 0.35 18.74 -13.13
CA PHE A 265 0.08 19.79 -14.11
C PHE A 265 1.41 20.01 -14.82
N SER A 266 1.50 19.54 -16.06
CA SER A 266 2.62 19.89 -16.93
C SER A 266 2.46 21.35 -17.38
N GLU A 267 3.14 22.29 -16.70
CA GLU A 267 3.17 23.71 -17.15
C GLU A 267 3.96 23.89 -18.48
N ASP A 268 4.77 22.92 -18.89
CA ASP A 268 5.76 23.08 -19.97
C ASP A 268 5.77 21.95 -21.02
N GLY A 269 4.61 21.49 -21.51
CA GLY A 269 4.58 20.42 -22.52
C GLY A 269 3.22 20.05 -23.07
N GLU A 270 3.23 19.12 -24.04
CA GLU A 270 2.01 18.38 -24.38
C GLU A 270 1.72 17.37 -23.28
N CYS A 271 0.45 17.21 -22.89
CA CYS A 271 0.04 16.30 -21.84
C CYS A 271 -1.29 15.61 -22.15
N LEU A 272 -1.44 14.41 -21.60
CA LEU A 272 -2.69 13.68 -21.49
C LEU A 272 -2.79 13.19 -20.05
N GLU A 273 -3.69 13.79 -19.28
CA GLU A 273 -3.87 13.47 -17.86
C GLU A 273 -5.31 13.02 -17.63
N ILE A 274 -5.48 12.00 -16.80
CA ILE A 274 -6.79 11.45 -16.48
C ILE A 274 -6.97 11.25 -14.98
N ILE A 275 -8.21 11.41 -14.54
CA ILE A 275 -8.66 10.96 -13.23
C ILE A 275 -9.65 9.82 -13.43
N ILE A 276 -9.38 8.70 -12.76
CA ILE A 276 -10.20 7.50 -12.79
C ILE A 276 -10.99 7.42 -11.50
N LYS A 277 -12.25 6.99 -11.61
CA LYS A 277 -13.09 6.62 -10.48
C LYS A 277 -14.08 5.55 -10.89
N ASN A 278 -14.19 4.50 -10.09
CA ASN A 278 -15.03 3.34 -10.35
C ASN A 278 -14.76 2.75 -11.75
N ARG A 279 -13.47 2.50 -12.04
CA ARG A 279 -12.97 1.95 -13.30
C ARG A 279 -13.37 2.75 -14.55
N SER A 280 -13.60 4.05 -14.40
CA SER A 280 -13.99 4.92 -15.51
C SER A 280 -13.23 6.24 -15.46
N VAL A 281 -12.89 6.79 -16.61
CA VAL A 281 -12.31 8.13 -16.76
C VAL A 281 -13.39 9.18 -16.48
N ILE A 282 -13.21 9.92 -15.38
CA ILE A 282 -14.17 10.96 -14.95
C ILE A 282 -13.70 12.37 -15.28
N LYS A 283 -12.38 12.59 -15.37
CA LYS A 283 -11.78 13.86 -15.78
C LYS A 283 -10.64 13.57 -16.74
N MET A 284 -10.50 14.42 -17.74
CA MET A 284 -9.42 14.36 -18.72
C MET A 284 -8.93 15.77 -19.03
N ASP A 285 -7.62 15.96 -18.91
CA ASP A 285 -6.93 17.19 -19.30
C ASP A 285 -6.02 16.85 -20.49
N ILE A 286 -6.19 17.57 -21.60
CA ILE A 286 -5.41 17.41 -22.82
C ILE A 286 -4.73 18.73 -23.14
N CYS A 287 -3.41 18.72 -23.29
CA CYS A 287 -2.67 19.82 -23.86
C CYS A 287 -1.89 19.34 -25.08
N ILE A 288 -2.33 19.68 -26.30
CA ILE A 288 -1.66 19.25 -27.54
C ILE A 288 -1.66 20.39 -28.54
N ARG A 289 -0.48 20.73 -29.07
CA ARG A 289 -0.28 21.89 -29.94
C ARG A 289 -0.65 21.60 -31.40
N GLY A 290 -0.68 20.33 -31.80
CA GLY A 290 -0.94 19.91 -33.18
C GLY A 290 -2.41 19.66 -33.53
N LEU A 291 -3.36 19.85 -32.60
CA LEU A 291 -4.74 19.43 -32.79
C LEU A 291 -5.71 20.61 -32.88
N GLU A 292 -6.39 20.71 -34.01
CA GLU A 292 -7.38 21.76 -34.28
C GLU A 292 -8.81 21.38 -33.81
N THR A 293 -8.99 20.19 -33.24
CA THR A 293 -10.27 19.69 -32.71
C THR A 293 -10.04 18.65 -31.61
N ILE A 294 -11.06 18.45 -30.77
CA ILE A 294 -11.15 17.28 -29.90
C ILE A 294 -11.21 16.03 -30.78
N VAL A 295 -10.36 15.05 -30.48
CA VAL A 295 -10.27 13.79 -31.24
C VAL A 295 -11.40 12.83 -30.91
N GLU A 296 -11.80 12.04 -31.90
CA GLU A 296 -13.00 11.20 -31.85
C GLU A 296 -13.06 10.22 -30.66
N PRO A 297 -11.98 9.52 -30.26
CA PRO A 297 -12.04 8.56 -29.15
C PRO A 297 -12.50 9.18 -27.82
N VAL A 298 -12.19 10.46 -27.58
CA VAL A 298 -12.63 11.19 -26.38
C VAL A 298 -14.16 11.18 -26.28
N LEU A 299 -14.87 11.28 -27.41
CA LEU A 299 -16.34 11.33 -27.47
C LEU A 299 -17.01 10.03 -27.01
N HIS A 300 -16.25 8.95 -26.88
CA HIS A 300 -16.73 7.64 -26.44
C HIS A 300 -16.55 7.39 -24.94
N LEU A 301 -15.92 8.31 -24.20
CA LEU A 301 -15.79 8.26 -22.74
C LEU A 301 -17.10 8.67 -22.06
N LYS A 302 -18.04 7.73 -21.99
CA LYS A 302 -19.43 8.00 -21.55
C LYS A 302 -19.53 8.48 -20.11
N ASN A 303 -18.55 8.19 -19.26
CA ASN A 303 -18.53 8.59 -17.85
C ASN A 303 -17.78 9.90 -17.60
N LEU A 304 -17.21 10.51 -18.65
CA LEU A 304 -16.45 11.74 -18.55
C LEU A 304 -17.34 12.88 -18.05
N LYS A 305 -16.89 13.54 -16.98
CA LYS A 305 -17.58 14.66 -16.33
C LYS A 305 -16.87 15.99 -16.55
N GLU A 306 -15.55 15.97 -16.63
CA GLU A 306 -14.74 17.17 -16.80
C GLU A 306 -13.74 16.96 -17.94
N LEU A 307 -13.77 17.85 -18.93
CA LEU A 307 -12.83 17.85 -20.04
C LEU A 307 -12.17 19.21 -20.12
N HIS A 308 -10.85 19.25 -19.92
CA HIS A 308 -10.05 20.44 -20.18
C HIS A 308 -9.23 20.21 -21.44
N TYR A 309 -9.26 21.18 -22.35
CA TYR A 309 -8.50 21.11 -23.57
C TYR A 309 -7.77 22.42 -23.83
N TYR A 310 -6.45 22.33 -23.88
CA TYR A 310 -5.54 23.44 -24.11
C TYR A 310 -4.80 23.20 -25.42
N GLY A 311 -5.10 23.98 -26.47
CA GLY A 311 -4.47 23.81 -27.77
C GLY A 311 -4.99 24.86 -28.76
N PRO A 312 -4.65 24.74 -30.05
CA PRO A 312 -5.21 25.61 -31.08
C PRO A 312 -6.54 25.05 -31.61
N ILE A 313 -7.50 24.67 -30.74
CA ILE A 313 -8.79 24.16 -31.24
C ILE A 313 -9.48 25.26 -32.04
N VAL A 314 -9.80 24.97 -33.30
CA VAL A 314 -10.52 25.86 -34.20
C VAL A 314 -12.02 25.54 -34.21
N GLN A 315 -12.38 24.27 -33.98
CA GLN A 315 -13.77 23.80 -33.97
C GLN A 315 -13.96 22.62 -33.02
N LEU A 316 -15.17 22.47 -32.49
CA LEU A 316 -15.57 21.27 -31.77
C LEU A 316 -16.20 20.24 -32.72
N PRO A 317 -16.09 18.94 -32.42
CA PRO A 317 -16.70 17.89 -33.25
C PRO A 317 -18.23 18.03 -33.26
N ARG A 318 -18.84 17.72 -34.42
CA ARG A 318 -20.30 17.82 -34.61
C ARG A 318 -21.11 16.93 -33.66
N ASP A 319 -20.50 15.87 -33.14
CA ASP A 319 -21.14 14.91 -32.24
C ASP A 319 -20.64 15.04 -30.79
N ILE A 320 -20.26 16.25 -30.36
CA ILE A 320 -19.78 16.51 -28.98
C ILE A 320 -20.80 16.13 -27.90
N ASP A 321 -22.09 16.06 -28.27
CA ASP A 321 -23.19 15.62 -27.41
C ASP A 321 -23.22 14.12 -27.09
N LYS A 322 -22.33 13.33 -27.70
CA LYS A 322 -22.04 11.96 -27.24
C LYS A 322 -21.54 11.94 -25.78
N LEU A 323 -20.91 13.01 -25.32
CA LEU A 323 -20.47 13.21 -23.93
C LEU A 323 -21.63 13.59 -23.00
N LYS A 324 -22.63 12.70 -22.88
CA LYS A 324 -23.91 12.96 -22.19
C LYS A 324 -23.79 13.30 -20.71
N ASN A 325 -22.70 12.89 -20.07
CA ASN A 325 -22.45 13.10 -18.64
C ASN A 325 -21.47 14.25 -18.37
N LEU A 326 -21.01 14.97 -19.40
CA LEU A 326 -20.06 16.06 -19.22
C LEU A 326 -20.72 17.22 -18.46
N GLU A 327 -20.12 17.59 -17.34
CA GLU A 327 -20.56 18.66 -16.45
C GLU A 327 -19.71 19.94 -16.65
N LYS A 328 -18.42 19.80 -16.99
CA LYS A 328 -17.50 20.92 -17.24
C LYS A 328 -16.73 20.73 -18.53
N LEU A 329 -16.73 21.76 -19.37
CA LEU A 329 -15.94 21.83 -20.61
C LEU A 329 -15.08 23.10 -20.57
N MET A 330 -13.78 22.93 -20.39
CA MET A 330 -12.82 24.04 -20.29
C MET A 330 -12.04 24.15 -21.59
N LEU A 331 -12.27 25.22 -22.33
CA LEU A 331 -11.70 25.51 -23.65
C LEU A 331 -11.05 26.91 -23.66
N TYR A 332 -10.55 27.36 -22.50
CA TYR A 332 -9.86 28.63 -22.35
C TYR A 332 -8.68 28.73 -23.32
N GLU A 333 -8.52 29.90 -23.96
CA GLU A 333 -7.37 30.20 -24.82
C GLU A 333 -7.20 29.20 -25.99
N ASN A 334 -8.26 29.02 -26.76
CA ASN A 334 -8.27 28.29 -28.03
C ASN A 334 -8.65 29.26 -29.20
N GLU A 335 -8.84 28.73 -30.41
CA GLU A 335 -9.12 29.49 -31.64
C GLU A 335 -10.57 29.28 -32.15
N ILE A 336 -11.49 28.95 -31.24
CA ILE A 336 -12.88 28.59 -31.57
C ILE A 336 -13.67 29.82 -32.03
N LYS A 337 -14.25 29.74 -33.24
CA LYS A 337 -15.09 30.82 -33.80
C LYS A 337 -16.58 30.57 -33.62
N GLU A 338 -16.98 29.32 -33.69
CA GLU A 338 -18.38 28.87 -33.67
C GLU A 338 -18.51 27.58 -32.85
N LEU A 339 -19.65 27.39 -32.20
CA LEU A 339 -20.01 26.16 -31.49
C LEU A 339 -20.93 25.31 -32.36
N PRO A 340 -20.78 23.97 -32.38
CA PRO A 340 -21.69 23.10 -33.12
C PRO A 340 -23.08 23.09 -32.48
N GLU A 341 -24.14 22.94 -33.27
CA GLU A 341 -25.52 22.93 -32.77
C GLU A 341 -25.76 21.89 -31.67
N SER A 342 -25.09 20.74 -31.78
CA SER A 342 -25.16 19.63 -30.82
C SER A 342 -24.72 20.01 -29.40
N ILE A 343 -23.92 21.07 -29.20
CA ILE A 343 -23.58 21.56 -27.86
C ILE A 343 -24.84 21.86 -27.03
N CYS A 344 -25.96 22.22 -27.69
CA CYS A 344 -27.23 22.51 -27.04
C CYS A 344 -27.91 21.24 -26.47
N ASN A 345 -27.48 20.05 -26.87
CA ASN A 345 -28.01 18.77 -26.40
C ASN A 345 -27.32 18.28 -25.10
N MET A 346 -26.26 18.95 -24.66
CA MET A 346 -25.46 18.56 -23.49
C MET A 346 -26.13 18.97 -22.17
N ILE A 347 -27.26 18.32 -21.85
CA ILE A 347 -28.13 18.66 -20.69
C ILE A 347 -27.45 18.56 -19.32
N SER A 348 -26.35 17.81 -19.22
CA SER A 348 -25.56 17.66 -17.99
C SER A 348 -24.57 18.81 -17.80
N LEU A 349 -24.29 19.60 -18.83
CA LEU A 349 -23.30 20.66 -18.79
C LEU A 349 -23.71 21.75 -17.78
N ARG A 350 -22.77 22.11 -16.92
CA ARG A 350 -22.93 23.11 -15.85
C ARG A 350 -21.96 24.27 -16.02
N LEU A 351 -20.82 24.03 -16.65
CA LEU A 351 -19.82 25.05 -16.92
C LEU A 351 -19.23 24.84 -18.31
N ILE A 352 -19.20 25.90 -19.10
CA ILE A 352 -18.37 26.00 -20.29
C ILE A 352 -17.50 27.25 -20.19
N ASP A 353 -16.19 27.08 -20.33
CA ASP A 353 -15.22 28.18 -20.32
C ASP A 353 -14.65 28.37 -21.73
N LEU A 354 -15.01 29.48 -22.35
CA LEU A 354 -14.68 29.87 -23.71
C LEU A 354 -13.87 31.18 -23.73
N GLN A 355 -13.43 31.67 -22.56
CA GLN A 355 -12.69 32.93 -22.50
C GLN A 355 -11.42 32.84 -23.36
N LYS A 356 -11.01 33.97 -23.94
CA LYS A 356 -9.90 34.04 -24.91
C LYS A 356 -10.09 33.16 -26.15
N ASN A 357 -11.31 33.02 -26.65
CA ASN A 357 -11.57 32.50 -28.00
C ASN A 357 -12.17 33.58 -28.90
N PRO A 358 -11.95 33.53 -30.23
CA PRO A 358 -12.56 34.45 -31.20
C PRO A 358 -14.04 34.11 -31.52
N ILE A 359 -14.84 33.76 -30.51
CA ILE A 359 -16.24 33.34 -30.69
C ILE A 359 -17.10 34.51 -31.15
N GLN A 360 -17.77 34.32 -32.30
CA GLN A 360 -18.61 35.36 -32.90
C GLN A 360 -20.00 35.42 -32.26
N CYS A 361 -20.59 34.25 -31.98
CA CYS A 361 -21.90 34.16 -31.38
C CYS A 361 -22.04 32.89 -30.53
N ILE A 362 -22.84 33.02 -29.47
CA ILE A 362 -23.24 31.90 -28.61
C ILE A 362 -24.74 31.65 -28.87
N PRO A 363 -25.14 30.44 -29.31
CA PRO A 363 -26.53 30.14 -29.62
C PRO A 363 -27.47 30.43 -28.44
N ASP A 364 -28.63 31.05 -28.69
CA ASP A 364 -29.59 31.36 -27.62
C ASP A 364 -30.13 30.08 -26.95
N SER A 365 -30.26 28.99 -27.70
CA SER A 365 -30.58 27.67 -27.16
C SER A 365 -29.58 27.22 -26.09
N LEU A 366 -28.27 27.47 -26.28
CA LEU A 366 -27.25 27.13 -25.29
C LEU A 366 -27.39 28.01 -24.03
N LYS A 367 -27.65 29.31 -24.20
CA LYS A 367 -27.91 30.25 -23.08
C LYS A 367 -29.16 29.87 -22.28
N SER A 368 -30.11 29.16 -22.91
CA SER A 368 -31.35 28.72 -22.28
C SER A 368 -31.23 27.45 -21.44
N LEU A 369 -30.07 26.75 -21.50
CA LEU A 369 -29.87 25.55 -20.70
C LEU A 369 -29.88 25.86 -19.20
N PRO A 370 -30.74 25.19 -18.42
CA PRO A 370 -30.88 25.48 -17.00
C PRO A 370 -29.57 25.10 -16.28
N LEU A 371 -29.13 25.97 -15.37
CA LEU A 371 -27.92 25.78 -14.54
C LEU A 371 -26.57 25.84 -15.30
N LEU A 372 -26.56 26.10 -16.61
CA LEU A 372 -25.32 26.30 -17.36
C LEU A 372 -24.72 27.68 -17.06
N LYS A 373 -23.45 27.70 -16.63
CA LYS A 373 -22.62 28.89 -16.56
C LYS A 373 -21.74 28.95 -17.80
N ILE A 374 -21.82 30.06 -18.53
CA ILE A 374 -20.98 30.34 -19.68
C ILE A 374 -19.99 31.42 -19.27
N LYS A 375 -18.70 31.13 -19.37
CA LYS A 375 -17.66 32.16 -19.39
C LYS A 375 -17.21 32.31 -20.84
N SER A 376 -17.25 33.51 -21.37
CA SER A 376 -16.95 33.78 -22.79
C SER A 376 -16.34 35.15 -22.95
#